data_AF-A0A9E2R6U6-F1
#
_entry.id   AF-A0A9E2R6U6-F1
#
_cell.length_a   1.000
_cell.length_b   1.000
_cell.length_c   1.000
_cell.angle_alpha   90.00
_cell.angle_beta   90.00
_cell.angle_gamma   90.00
#
_symmetry.space_group_name_H-M   'P 1'
#
loop_
_entity.id
_entity.type
_entity.pdbx_description
1 polymer ?
#
loop_
_entity_poly.entity_id
_entity_poly.type
_entity_poly.pdbx_seq_one_letter_code
_entity_poly.pdbx_strand_id
1 'polypeptide(L)'
;MEHGGAPEETEELAHYDDAIIGRALRWSLVVFLFLGAAIGGLVLVLQRKPAPRPLQVTPLSAPVDRAVPKAEIPVAKFTDVTAEAGIRFVHNSGAYGEKLLPETMGGGVAFFDYDNDGHPDLLFVNSCNWPWHNSPGDKPTTLALYHNDGTG
;
A
#
# COMPACT_ATOMS: atom_id res chain seq x y z
N MET A 1 -56.05 65.39 -82.52
CA MET A 1 -57.24 64.93 -81.79
C MET A 1 -56.77 64.60 -80.38
N GLU A 2 -57.38 65.26 -79.40
CA GLU A 2 -57.41 65.03 -77.94
C GLU A 2 -57.29 63.54 -77.53
N HIS A 3 -56.90 63.12 -76.31
CA HIS A 3 -56.75 63.77 -75.00
C HIS A 3 -56.00 62.76 -74.10
N GLY A 4 -55.37 63.22 -73.01
CA GLY A 4 -55.62 62.59 -71.70
C GLY A 4 -54.42 62.09 -70.89
N GLY A 5 -54.15 62.81 -69.79
CA GLY A 5 -53.95 62.21 -68.47
C GLY A 5 -52.52 61.93 -68.00
N ALA A 6 -52.05 62.70 -67.01
CA ALA A 6 -50.92 62.35 -66.15
C ALA A 6 -51.24 61.11 -65.27
N PRO A 7 -50.23 60.52 -64.62
CA PRO A 7 -49.96 60.99 -63.26
C PRO A 7 -48.48 61.22 -62.96
N GLU A 8 -48.25 62.13 -62.01
CA GLU A 8 -46.98 62.37 -61.33
C GLU A 8 -46.47 61.08 -60.68
N GLU A 9 -45.29 60.62 -61.06
CA GLU A 9 -44.48 59.77 -60.20
C GLU A 9 -43.73 60.68 -59.23
N THR A 10 -44.27 60.82 -58.02
CA THR A 10 -43.53 61.36 -56.89
C THR A 10 -42.37 60.41 -56.61
N GLU A 11 -41.17 60.75 -57.08
CA GLU A 11 -39.92 60.21 -56.52
C GLU A 11 -39.88 60.64 -55.05
N GLU A 12 -40.38 59.77 -54.18
CA GLU A 12 -40.21 59.84 -52.74
C GLU A 12 -38.72 59.61 -52.45
N LEU A 13 -37.93 60.68 -52.59
CA LEU A 13 -36.59 60.79 -52.02
C LEU A 13 -36.75 60.67 -50.50
N ALA A 14 -36.70 59.43 -50.00
CA ALA A 14 -36.61 59.15 -48.59
C ALA A 14 -35.36 59.86 -48.06
N HIS A 15 -35.57 61.06 -47.49
CA HIS A 15 -34.53 61.83 -46.85
C HIS A 15 -34.15 61.08 -45.56
N TYR A 16 -33.26 60.10 -45.70
CA TYR A 16 -32.82 59.29 -44.59
C TYR A 16 -31.99 60.17 -43.66
N ASP A 17 -32.44 60.31 -42.42
CA ASP A 17 -31.87 61.24 -41.45
C ASP A 17 -30.54 60.67 -40.91
N ASP A 18 -29.41 61.13 -41.47
CA ASP A 18 -28.04 60.72 -41.11
C ASP A 18 -27.74 60.85 -39.59
N ALA A 19 -28.46 61.74 -38.90
CA ALA A 19 -28.38 61.90 -37.46
C ALA A 19 -28.84 60.63 -36.70
N ILE A 20 -29.77 59.87 -37.27
CA ILE A 20 -30.24 58.59 -36.73
C ILE A 20 -29.14 57.52 -36.85
N ILE A 21 -28.41 57.49 -37.97
CA ILE A 21 -27.27 56.57 -38.18
C ILE A 21 -26.15 56.86 -37.19
N GLY A 22 -25.79 58.14 -36.99
CA GLY A 22 -24.77 58.54 -36.03
C GLY A 22 -25.15 58.24 -34.57
N ARG A 23 -26.43 58.41 -34.22
CA ARG A 23 -26.95 58.06 -32.89
C ARG A 23 -27.00 56.55 -32.70
N ALA A 24 -27.46 55.79 -33.69
CA ALA A 24 -27.47 54.33 -33.67
C ALA A 24 -26.06 53.76 -33.50
N LEU A 25 -25.08 54.25 -34.26
CA LEU A 25 -23.68 53.81 -34.17
C LEU A 25 -23.08 54.08 -32.78
N ARG A 26 -23.37 55.25 -32.20
CA ARG A 26 -22.94 55.61 -30.84
C ARG A 26 -23.56 54.70 -29.78
N TRP A 27 -24.85 54.40 -29.91
CA TRP A 27 -25.53 53.47 -29.00
C TRP A 27 -25.03 52.03 -29.17
N SER A 28 -24.78 51.57 -30.39
CA SER A 28 -24.17 50.27 -30.66
C SER A 28 -22.77 50.16 -30.06
N LEU A 29 -21.93 51.20 -30.19
CA LEU A 29 -20.58 51.21 -29.62
C LEU A 29 -20.61 51.14 -28.08
N VAL A 30 -21.54 51.84 -27.44
CA VAL A 30 -21.76 51.74 -25.98
C VAL A 30 -22.20 50.33 -25.59
N VAL A 31 -23.16 49.73 -26.31
CA VAL A 31 -23.62 48.35 -26.04
C VAL A 31 -22.48 47.34 -26.20
N PHE A 32 -21.66 47.44 -27.24
CA PHE A 32 -20.51 46.55 -27.43
C PHE A 32 -19.45 46.70 -26.33
N LEU A 33 -19.20 47.92 -25.83
CA LEU A 33 -18.30 48.14 -24.69
C LEU A 33 -18.84 47.49 -23.42
N PHE A 34 -20.14 47.65 -23.13
CA PHE A 34 -20.77 46.99 -21.99
C PHE A 34 -20.75 45.47 -22.11
N LEU A 35 -21.04 44.93 -23.30
CA LEU A 35 -21.00 43.49 -23.56
C LEU A 35 -19.58 42.95 -23.41
N GLY A 36 -18.58 43.66 -23.94
CA GLY A 36 -17.17 43.32 -23.80
C GLY A 36 -16.70 43.35 -22.34
N ALA A 37 -17.12 44.36 -21.57
CA ALA A 37 -16.82 44.43 -20.13
C ALA A 37 -17.51 43.31 -19.34
N ALA A 38 -18.76 42.98 -19.68
CA ALA A 38 -19.49 41.89 -19.05
C ALA A 38 -18.86 40.53 -19.36
N ILE A 39 -18.50 40.27 -20.62
CA ILE A 39 -17.81 39.06 -21.05
C ILE A 39 -16.42 38.99 -20.40
N GLY A 40 -15.66 40.07 -20.41
CA GLY A 40 -14.35 40.15 -19.78
C GLY A 40 -14.42 39.90 -18.28
N GLY A 41 -15.41 40.48 -17.59
CA GLY A 41 -15.69 40.24 -16.17
C GLY A 41 -16.08 38.79 -15.89
N LEU A 42 -16.95 38.19 -16.73
CA LEU A 42 -17.36 36.80 -16.61
C LEU A 42 -16.17 35.85 -16.81
N VAL A 43 -15.35 36.08 -17.84
CA VAL A 43 -14.13 35.30 -18.09
C VAL A 43 -13.16 35.42 -16.91
N LEU A 44 -12.98 36.63 -16.37
CA LEU A 44 -12.15 36.84 -15.19
C LEU A 44 -12.65 36.03 -14.00
N VAL A 45 -13.97 36.04 -13.74
CA VAL A 45 -14.59 35.27 -12.64
C VAL A 45 -14.44 33.77 -12.87
N LEU A 46 -14.67 33.27 -14.08
CA LEU A 46 -14.57 31.85 -14.42
C LEU A 46 -13.13 31.33 -14.41
N GLN A 47 -12.14 32.18 -14.70
CA GLN A 47 -10.73 31.81 -14.71
C GLN A 47 -10.02 32.06 -13.36
N ARG A 48 -10.72 32.57 -12.33
CA ARG A 48 -10.14 32.70 -10.99
C ARG A 48 -9.80 31.34 -10.42
N LYS A 49 -8.51 31.03 -10.32
CA LYS A 49 -8.05 29.86 -9.57
C LYS A 49 -8.38 30.06 -8.08
N PRO A 50 -9.03 29.10 -7.42
CA PRO A 50 -9.28 29.21 -5.98
C PRO A 50 -7.94 29.23 -5.22
N ALA A 51 -7.88 30.03 -4.15
CA ALA A 51 -6.70 30.04 -3.29
C ALA A 51 -6.47 28.63 -2.71
N PRO A 52 -5.22 28.15 -2.66
CA PRO A 52 -4.91 26.87 -2.03
C PRO A 52 -5.34 26.92 -0.56
N ARG A 53 -5.98 25.85 -0.08
CA ARG A 53 -6.34 25.75 1.35
C ARG A 53 -5.07 25.79 2.19
N PRO A 54 -5.11 26.44 3.37
CA PRO A 54 -4.00 26.37 4.30
C PRO A 54 -3.71 24.90 4.63
N LEU A 55 -2.44 24.53 4.55
CA LEU A 55 -2.00 23.18 4.89
C LEU A 55 -2.28 22.94 6.37
N GLN A 56 -3.11 21.95 6.68
CA GLN A 56 -3.28 21.49 8.05
C GLN A 56 -2.09 20.60 8.40
N VAL A 57 -1.12 21.17 9.11
CA VAL A 57 -0.01 20.41 9.66
C VAL A 57 -0.51 19.70 10.90
N THR A 58 -0.70 18.39 10.82
CA THR A 58 -0.88 17.57 12.02
C THR A 58 0.47 17.51 12.75
N PRO A 59 0.60 18.06 13.97
CA PRO A 59 1.82 17.90 14.73
C PRO A 59 2.01 16.41 15.05
N LEU A 60 3.11 15.83 14.61
CA LEU A 60 3.51 14.48 14.99
C LEU A 60 3.85 14.50 16.48
N SER A 61 3.00 13.89 17.31
CA SER A 61 3.35 13.61 18.69
C SER A 61 4.28 12.40 18.68
N ALA A 62 5.48 12.57 19.23
CA ALA A 62 6.36 11.43 19.48
C ALA A 62 5.64 10.43 20.43
N PRO A 63 5.87 9.12 20.28
CA PRO A 63 5.49 8.15 21.30
C PRO A 63 6.08 8.60 22.63
N VAL A 64 5.24 8.75 23.66
CA VAL A 64 5.73 8.97 25.01
C VAL A 64 6.50 7.72 25.41
N ASP A 65 7.74 7.88 25.86
CA ASP A 65 8.52 6.78 26.42
C ASP A 65 7.70 6.13 27.53
N ARG A 66 7.22 4.92 27.26
CA ARG A 66 6.47 4.16 28.24
C ARG A 66 7.46 3.86 29.36
N ALA A 67 7.18 4.35 30.56
CA ALA A 67 7.90 3.91 31.75
C ALA A 67 7.62 2.43 31.95
N VAL A 68 8.42 1.58 31.31
CA VAL A 68 8.43 0.15 31.56
C VAL A 68 9.00 0.00 32.96
N PRO A 69 8.28 -0.60 33.92
CA PRO A 69 8.89 -0.95 35.19
C PRO A 69 10.17 -1.71 34.88
N LYS A 70 11.29 -1.28 35.44
CA LYS A 70 12.57 -1.96 35.28
C LYS A 70 12.44 -3.31 35.98
N ALA A 71 11.85 -4.28 35.29
CA ALA A 71 11.73 -5.63 35.75
C ALA A 71 13.15 -6.15 35.89
N GLU A 72 13.53 -6.55 37.10
CA GLU A 72 14.73 -7.33 37.29
C GLU A 72 14.52 -8.64 36.55
N ILE A 73 15.26 -8.81 35.45
CA ILE A 73 15.20 -10.04 34.65
C ILE A 73 15.77 -11.15 35.54
N PRO A 74 14.99 -12.17 35.90
CA PRO A 74 15.50 -13.28 36.69
C PRO A 74 16.67 -13.92 35.94
N VAL A 75 17.78 -14.12 36.62
CA VAL A 75 18.92 -14.84 36.03
C VAL A 75 18.55 -16.32 35.98
N ALA A 76 18.08 -16.78 34.82
CA ALA A 76 17.88 -18.20 34.56
C ALA A 76 19.24 -18.90 34.47
N LYS A 77 19.43 -19.96 35.26
CA LYS A 77 20.56 -20.86 35.14
C LYS A 77 20.15 -22.05 34.27
N PHE A 78 20.89 -22.29 33.20
CA PHE A 78 20.73 -23.46 32.37
C PHE A 78 21.88 -24.43 32.67
N THR A 79 21.54 -25.70 32.83
CA THR A 79 22.50 -26.80 33.02
C THR A 79 22.30 -27.76 31.86
N ASP A 80 23.39 -28.16 31.23
CA ASP A 80 23.35 -29.22 30.23
C ASP A 80 23.27 -30.58 30.94
N VAL A 81 22.13 -31.26 30.78
CA VAL A 81 21.86 -32.61 31.33
C VAL A 81 21.79 -33.66 30.22
N THR A 82 22.18 -33.33 28.99
CA THR A 82 22.07 -34.21 27.80
C THR A 82 22.69 -35.59 28.05
N ALA A 83 23.90 -35.61 28.62
CA ALA A 83 24.63 -36.85 28.89
C ALA A 83 24.03 -37.63 30.07
N GLU A 84 23.60 -36.93 31.13
CA GLU A 84 23.01 -37.53 32.32
C GLU A 84 21.66 -38.20 31.99
N ALA A 85 20.85 -37.55 31.16
CA ALA A 85 19.59 -38.08 30.63
C ALA A 85 19.78 -39.16 29.53
N GLY A 86 21.02 -39.56 29.23
CA GLY A 86 21.31 -40.60 28.23
C GLY A 86 21.02 -40.22 26.77
N ILE A 87 20.81 -38.94 26.48
CA ILE A 87 20.49 -38.46 25.13
C ILE A 87 21.76 -38.45 24.26
N ARG A 88 21.73 -39.21 23.16
CA ARG A 88 22.84 -39.32 22.20
C ARG A 88 22.46 -38.96 20.77
N PHE A 89 21.31 -38.30 20.61
CA PHE A 89 20.77 -37.94 19.32
C PHE A 89 21.66 -36.90 18.61
N VAL A 90 21.86 -37.09 17.32
CA VAL A 90 22.52 -36.12 16.45
C VAL A 90 21.60 -35.83 15.28
N HIS A 91 21.24 -34.55 15.12
CA HIS A 91 20.46 -34.12 13.99
C HIS A 91 21.32 -34.14 12.72
N ASN A 92 20.88 -34.91 11.73
CA ASN A 92 21.34 -34.83 10.37
C ASN A 92 20.38 -33.91 9.60
N SER A 93 20.87 -32.73 9.21
CA SER A 93 20.11 -31.79 8.37
C SER A 93 20.19 -32.11 6.87
N GLY A 94 21.01 -33.10 6.47
CA GLY A 94 21.27 -33.43 5.07
C GLY A 94 22.17 -32.41 4.36
N ALA A 95 22.94 -31.61 5.10
CA ALA A 95 23.74 -30.53 4.54
C ALA A 95 24.99 -30.99 3.79
N TYR A 96 25.16 -30.55 2.53
CA TYR A 96 26.38 -30.75 1.74
C TYR A 96 27.05 -29.45 1.29
N GLY A 97 26.59 -28.30 1.81
CA GLY A 97 27.29 -27.01 1.69
C GLY A 97 26.67 -26.05 0.67
N GLU A 98 25.67 -26.50 -0.09
CA GLU A 98 24.90 -25.64 -1.00
C GLU A 98 23.87 -24.77 -0.28
N LYS A 99 23.59 -25.06 1.00
CA LYS A 99 22.64 -24.31 1.85
C LYS A 99 21.24 -24.30 1.25
N LEU A 100 20.84 -25.44 0.68
CA LEU A 100 19.48 -25.62 0.18
C LEU A 100 18.49 -25.47 1.35
N LEU A 101 17.25 -25.05 1.05
CA LEU A 101 16.26 -24.77 2.09
C LEU A 101 16.14 -25.91 3.14
N PRO A 102 16.06 -27.20 2.76
CA PRO A 102 16.00 -28.28 3.75
C PRO A 102 17.24 -28.41 4.63
N GLU A 103 18.43 -28.03 4.15
CA GLU A 103 19.69 -28.07 4.93
C GLU A 103 19.73 -26.99 6.03
N THR A 104 18.98 -25.90 5.83
CA THR A 104 18.89 -24.78 6.77
C THR A 104 17.77 -24.95 7.80
N MET A 105 16.91 -25.95 7.61
CA MET A 105 15.89 -26.30 8.58
C MET A 105 16.52 -27.08 9.73
N GLY A 106 16.20 -26.68 10.97
CA GLY A 106 16.55 -27.45 12.15
C GLY A 106 15.72 -28.71 12.29
N GLY A 107 16.12 -29.58 13.21
CA GLY A 107 15.30 -30.70 13.66
C GLY A 107 14.15 -30.25 14.54
N GLY A 108 13.57 -31.21 15.25
CA GLY A 108 12.52 -30.94 16.23
C GLY A 108 12.50 -32.00 17.31
N VAL A 109 11.82 -31.70 18.41
CA VAL A 109 11.54 -32.66 19.48
C VAL A 109 10.09 -32.51 19.91
N ALA A 110 9.40 -33.63 20.08
CA ALA A 110 8.08 -33.69 20.69
C ALA A 110 8.18 -34.23 22.11
N PHE A 111 7.43 -33.63 23.02
CA PHE A 111 7.28 -34.04 24.42
C PHE A 111 5.87 -34.61 24.58
N PHE A 112 5.75 -35.91 24.82
CA PHE A 112 4.46 -36.60 24.94
C PHE A 112 4.64 -37.95 25.62
N ASP A 113 3.59 -38.44 26.24
CA ASP A 113 3.54 -39.74 26.89
C ASP A 113 3.06 -40.78 25.87
N TYR A 114 3.97 -41.62 25.35
CA TYR A 114 3.63 -42.55 24.25
C TYR A 114 3.04 -43.88 24.73
N ASP A 115 3.34 -44.29 25.96
CA ASP A 115 2.87 -45.55 26.56
C ASP A 115 1.86 -45.37 27.70
N ASN A 116 1.52 -44.12 28.01
CA ASN A 116 0.49 -43.70 28.95
C ASN A 116 0.83 -44.09 30.41
N ASP A 117 2.11 -43.96 30.78
CA ASP A 117 2.60 -44.21 32.14
C ASP A 117 2.65 -42.94 33.03
N GLY A 118 2.37 -41.77 32.45
CA GLY A 118 2.39 -40.47 33.12
C GLY A 118 3.76 -39.78 33.12
N HIS A 119 4.77 -40.36 32.46
CA HIS A 119 6.10 -39.83 32.30
C HIS A 119 6.31 -39.40 30.84
N PRO A 120 6.44 -38.11 30.54
CA PRO A 120 6.58 -37.70 29.15
C PRO A 120 7.91 -38.17 28.55
N ASP A 121 7.83 -38.68 27.34
CA ASP A 121 8.92 -39.15 26.50
C ASP A 121 9.34 -38.09 25.47
N LEU A 122 10.49 -38.35 24.82
CA LEU A 122 11.03 -37.48 23.78
C LEU A 122 11.09 -38.19 22.43
N LEU A 123 10.46 -37.61 21.41
CA LEU A 123 10.69 -38.01 20.01
C LEU A 123 11.46 -36.93 19.26
N PHE A 124 12.69 -37.25 18.89
CA PHE A 124 13.52 -36.40 18.05
C PHE A 124 13.27 -36.65 16.57
N VAL A 125 13.04 -35.55 15.85
CA VAL A 125 12.82 -35.54 14.41
C VAL A 125 14.12 -35.26 13.69
N ASN A 126 14.36 -36.05 12.64
CA ASN A 126 15.56 -35.98 11.84
C ASN A 126 15.23 -35.79 10.37
N SER A 127 16.17 -35.23 9.61
CA SER A 127 16.10 -35.23 8.15
C SER A 127 16.82 -36.47 7.61
N CYS A 128 17.25 -36.43 6.36
CA CYS A 128 18.06 -37.49 5.77
C CYS A 128 19.01 -36.90 4.74
N ASN A 129 20.00 -37.71 4.36
CA ASN A 129 20.88 -37.41 3.24
C ASN A 129 20.07 -37.39 1.94
N TRP A 130 20.47 -36.50 1.03
CA TRP A 130 19.87 -36.43 -0.30
C TRP A 130 20.04 -37.75 -1.07
N PRO A 131 19.06 -38.14 -1.91
CA PRO A 131 19.14 -39.37 -2.71
C PRO A 131 20.43 -39.50 -3.54
N TRP A 132 20.98 -38.38 -4.00
CA TRP A 132 22.20 -38.30 -4.80
C TRP A 132 23.50 -38.17 -4.00
N HIS A 133 23.42 -38.09 -2.66
CA HIS A 133 24.58 -38.06 -1.76
C HIS A 133 24.63 -39.23 -0.77
N ASN A 134 23.78 -40.25 -0.96
CA ASN A 134 23.83 -41.49 -0.19
C ASN A 134 24.94 -42.41 -0.72
N SER A 135 25.94 -42.70 0.12
CA SER A 135 26.99 -43.65 -0.20
C SER A 135 26.56 -45.09 0.13
N PRO A 136 27.04 -46.10 -0.62
CA PRO A 136 26.82 -47.50 -0.25
C PRO A 136 27.39 -47.79 1.15
N GLY A 137 26.53 -48.19 2.08
CA GLY A 137 26.89 -48.46 3.48
C GLY A 137 26.53 -47.36 4.46
N ASP A 138 26.03 -46.21 4.00
CA ASP A 138 25.48 -45.19 4.88
C ASP A 138 24.29 -45.76 5.66
N LYS A 139 24.32 -45.58 6.99
CA LYS A 139 23.17 -45.93 7.82
C LYS A 139 22.05 -44.93 7.57
N PRO A 140 20.79 -45.40 7.39
CA PRO A 140 19.67 -44.50 7.23
C PRO A 140 19.56 -43.63 8.48
N THR A 141 19.33 -42.34 8.26
CA THR A 141 18.97 -41.43 9.34
C THR A 141 17.54 -41.72 9.77
N THR A 142 17.31 -41.91 11.06
CA THR A 142 15.99 -42.19 11.62
C THR A 142 15.62 -41.14 12.65
N LEU A 143 14.33 -41.14 13.00
CA LEU A 143 13.84 -40.54 14.23
C LEU A 143 14.40 -41.32 15.43
N ALA A 144 14.43 -40.70 16.60
CA ALA A 144 14.83 -41.34 17.85
C ALA A 144 13.79 -41.08 18.94
N LEU A 145 13.23 -42.15 19.50
CA LEU A 145 12.36 -42.11 20.67
C LEU A 145 13.21 -42.42 21.91
N TYR A 146 13.16 -41.54 22.91
CA TYR A 146 13.71 -41.76 24.24
C TYR A 146 12.56 -41.94 25.19
N HIS A 147 12.44 -43.16 25.71
CA HIS A 147 11.46 -43.48 26.73
C HIS A 147 11.95 -42.99 28.09
N ASN A 148 11.06 -42.33 28.84
CA ASN A 148 11.31 -41.85 30.18
C ASN A 148 10.75 -42.84 31.19
N ASP A 149 11.62 -43.44 32.01
CA ASP A 149 11.20 -44.42 33.04
C ASP A 149 10.76 -43.78 34.37
N GLY A 150 10.57 -42.45 34.36
CA GLY A 150 10.17 -41.66 35.52
C GLY A 150 11.32 -41.24 36.44
N THR A 151 12.57 -41.61 36.12
CA THR A 151 13.74 -41.25 36.95
C THR A 151 14.39 -39.91 36.58
N GLY A 152 14.00 -39.32 35.45
CA GLY A 152 14.52 -38.05 34.95
C GLY A 152 15.86 -38.22 34.25
#